data_AF-A0A356I5H6-F1
#
_entry.id   AF-A0A356I5H6-F1
#
_cell.length_a   1.000
_cell.length_b   1.000
_cell.length_c   1.000
_cell.angle_alpha   90.00
_cell.angle_beta   90.00
_cell.angle_gamma   90.00
#
_symmetry.space_group_name_H-M   'P 1'
#
loop_
_entity.id
_entity.type
_entity.pdbx_description
1 polymer ?
#
loop_
_entity_poly.entity_id
_entity_poly.type
_entity_poly.pdbx_seq_one_letter_code
_entity_poly.pdbx_strand_id
1 'polypeptide(L)'
;GEDDTVERLRSGLGGRMPLPSMMLGYTGSGGSSLDSVLAVLERGQQADYQGRRAGLYFVTNSNVRSTCRDWQFASTKERLVERRVEVVVTNEFPVGASSIMGLLCGAEQVSPTEMGSFAPGAVAEHLTSWGAEFQRPQTKCTEWLNAGATATCGSVVEPYANANKFLSARFFEHYTAGCSVLESFYQSVASPLQQLFLGDPLARPYAPPVRVSLLGVNRLSEEPFRFRAMAATQLRGVSWRYTFLLNGRVVEAASEISSYQVNPVDLADGFHTLQCVAWVDHSVRFYGLDTKVFVVNRVGRALSISSDIKPLGAGVHGVQVVVDGADVPNRVQLISGAEVLDEGRYDSELLLRFQESWLGDGVCRLQVVGVYADGMEVASEPLVLTVFNSFNE
;
A
#
# COMPACT_ATOMS: atom_id res chain seq x y z
N GLY A 1 -14.68 -31.25 9.46
CA GLY A 1 -14.27 -30.53 8.25
C GLY A 1 -14.36 -29.08 8.56
N GLU A 2 -13.28 -28.51 9.08
CA GLU A 2 -13.19 -27.07 9.40
C GLU A 2 -13.00 -26.23 8.13
N ASP A 3 -12.58 -26.84 7.01
CA ASP A 3 -12.46 -26.20 5.68
C ASP A 3 -13.80 -25.73 5.08
N ASP A 4 -14.92 -26.37 5.45
CA ASP A 4 -16.23 -26.10 4.84
C ASP A 4 -16.87 -24.78 5.33
N THR A 5 -16.36 -24.21 6.43
CA THR A 5 -16.88 -22.95 7.00
C THR A 5 -16.29 -21.72 6.30
N VAL A 6 -15.00 -21.78 5.95
CA VAL A 6 -14.31 -20.72 5.18
C VAL A 6 -14.77 -20.75 3.72
N GLU A 7 -15.05 -21.94 3.18
CA GLU A 7 -15.56 -22.11 1.81
C GLU A 7 -17.05 -21.71 1.68
N ARG A 8 -17.87 -21.95 2.71
CA ARG A 8 -19.24 -21.39 2.79
C ARG A 8 -19.28 -19.87 2.94
N LEU A 9 -18.30 -19.26 3.58
CA LEU A 9 -18.19 -17.79 3.61
C LEU A 9 -17.78 -17.21 2.25
N ARG A 10 -17.07 -17.97 1.39
CA ARG A 10 -16.78 -17.57 0.00
C ARG A 10 -18.01 -17.55 -0.89
N SER A 11 -19.02 -18.39 -0.67
CA SER A 11 -20.17 -18.52 -1.58
C SER A 11 -21.13 -17.32 -1.56
N GLY A 12 -21.01 -16.42 -0.59
CA GLY A 12 -21.77 -15.16 -0.54
C GLY A 12 -21.03 -13.95 -1.12
N LEU A 13 -19.75 -14.09 -1.52
CA LEU A 13 -18.80 -12.97 -1.65
C LEU A 13 -18.06 -12.97 -3.01
N GLY A 14 -18.78 -13.21 -4.12
CA GLY A 14 -18.21 -13.31 -5.48
C GLY A 14 -17.45 -12.07 -6.00
N GLY A 15 -17.20 -12.00 -7.33
CA GLY A 15 -16.39 -10.98 -8.02
C GLY A 15 -16.91 -9.53 -8.03
N ARG A 16 -17.67 -9.13 -7.00
CA ARG A 16 -18.27 -7.80 -6.79
C ARG A 16 -18.04 -7.27 -5.37
N MET A 17 -16.99 -7.73 -4.66
CA MET A 17 -16.58 -7.02 -3.46
C MET A 17 -15.94 -5.68 -3.90
N PRO A 18 -16.32 -4.52 -3.36
CA PRO A 18 -15.39 -3.41 -3.35
C PRO A 18 -14.14 -3.93 -2.63
N LEU A 19 -12.99 -3.93 -3.32
CA LEU A 19 -11.71 -4.18 -2.68
C LEU A 19 -11.63 -3.36 -1.40
N PRO A 20 -11.09 -3.90 -0.28
CA PRO A 20 -10.88 -3.10 0.91
C PRO A 20 -10.24 -1.77 0.54
N SER A 21 -10.88 -0.67 0.93
CA SER A 21 -10.53 0.67 0.50
C SER A 21 -10.47 1.57 1.72
N MET A 22 -9.51 2.49 1.70
CA MET A 22 -9.28 3.46 2.75
C MET A 22 -8.73 4.72 2.09
N MET A 23 -9.18 5.87 2.55
CA MET A 23 -8.74 7.16 2.04
C MET A 23 -7.40 7.51 2.70
N LEU A 24 -6.42 7.96 1.94
CA LEU A 24 -5.11 8.32 2.50
C LEU A 24 -5.19 9.58 3.38
N GLY A 25 -6.09 10.50 3.03
CA GLY A 25 -6.41 11.70 3.77
C GLY A 25 -7.49 12.51 3.05
N TYR A 26 -8.07 13.49 3.74
CA TYR A 26 -9.03 14.43 3.16
C TYR A 26 -8.47 15.84 3.27
N THR A 27 -8.23 16.49 2.14
CA THR A 27 -7.59 17.82 2.05
C THR A 27 -8.57 18.97 1.81
N GLY A 28 -9.87 18.68 1.83
CA GLY A 28 -10.90 19.71 1.72
C GLY A 28 -11.13 20.48 3.02
N SER A 29 -12.11 21.38 3.01
CA SER A 29 -12.50 22.17 4.19
C SER A 29 -12.84 21.26 5.38
N GLY A 30 -12.24 21.54 6.55
CA GLY A 30 -12.37 20.72 7.76
C GLY A 30 -11.45 19.49 7.81
N GLY A 31 -10.61 19.29 6.79
CA GLY A 31 -9.65 18.21 6.68
C GLY A 31 -8.23 18.57 7.14
N SER A 32 -7.24 17.91 6.55
CA SER A 32 -5.80 18.09 6.81
C SER A 32 -5.10 18.74 5.62
N SER A 33 -3.93 19.38 5.81
CA SER A 33 -3.10 19.82 4.67
C SER A 33 -2.50 18.63 3.91
N LEU A 34 -2.08 18.84 2.65
CA LEU A 34 -1.36 17.81 1.89
C LEU A 34 -0.11 17.32 2.65
N ASP A 35 0.69 18.25 3.19
CA ASP A 35 1.88 17.92 3.98
C ASP A 35 1.55 17.06 5.20
N SER A 36 0.42 17.34 5.86
CA SER A 36 -0.02 16.53 7.01
C SER A 36 -0.39 15.11 6.58
N VAL A 37 -1.04 14.96 5.42
CA VAL A 37 -1.37 13.64 4.85
C VAL A 37 -0.10 12.88 4.48
N LEU A 38 0.86 13.52 3.80
CA LEU A 38 2.15 12.90 3.48
C LEU A 38 2.90 12.48 4.74
N ALA A 39 2.94 13.33 5.77
CA ALA A 39 3.56 13.01 7.05
C ALA A 39 2.89 11.82 7.76
N VAL A 40 1.58 11.62 7.60
CA VAL A 40 0.87 10.43 8.10
C VAL A 40 1.34 9.17 7.37
N LEU A 41 1.49 9.22 6.05
CA LEU A 41 1.95 8.09 5.23
C LEU A 41 3.41 7.73 5.53
N GLU A 42 4.29 8.73 5.66
CA GLU A 42 5.69 8.52 6.08
C GLU A 42 5.76 7.88 7.46
N ARG A 43 4.92 8.34 8.40
CA ARG A 43 4.83 7.77 9.74
C ARG A 43 4.32 6.33 9.71
N GLY A 44 3.35 6.02 8.86
CA GLY A 44 2.85 4.66 8.68
C GLY A 44 3.90 3.71 8.11
N GLN A 45 4.65 4.15 7.10
CA GLN A 45 5.79 3.41 6.57
C GLN A 45 6.86 3.13 7.65
N GLN A 46 7.17 4.13 8.47
CA GLN A 46 8.14 3.98 9.58
C GLN A 46 7.64 3.04 10.68
N ALA A 47 6.34 2.79 10.78
CA ALA A 47 5.76 1.95 11.80
C ALA A 47 6.02 0.45 11.58
N ASP A 48 6.22 0.03 10.34
CA ASP A 48 6.33 -1.37 9.96
C ASP A 48 7.32 -2.12 10.84
N TYR A 49 6.84 -3.21 11.47
CA TYR A 49 7.62 -4.07 12.35
C TYR A 49 8.11 -3.43 13.66
N GLN A 50 7.63 -2.24 14.04
CA GLN A 50 8.05 -1.48 15.22
C GLN A 50 6.96 -1.32 16.31
N GLY A 51 5.94 -2.18 16.28
CA GLY A 51 4.82 -2.11 17.21
C GLY A 51 5.21 -2.26 18.67
N ARG A 52 4.67 -1.38 19.52
CA ARG A 52 4.89 -1.42 20.97
C ARG A 52 3.81 -2.26 21.63
N ARG A 53 4.20 -3.18 22.49
CA ARG A 53 3.27 -4.04 23.23
C ARG A 53 2.64 -3.35 24.47
N ALA A 54 2.46 -2.04 24.40
CA ALA A 54 1.86 -1.19 25.42
C ALA A 54 1.30 0.09 24.79
N GLY A 55 0.65 0.95 25.58
CA GLY A 55 0.11 2.23 25.11
C GLY A 55 -1.22 2.10 24.35
N LEU A 56 -2.01 1.07 24.65
CA LEU A 56 -3.40 0.93 24.21
C LEU A 56 -4.35 1.42 25.31
N TYR A 57 -5.20 2.39 25.00
CA TYR A 57 -6.14 3.01 25.94
C TYR A 57 -7.57 2.86 25.45
N PHE A 58 -8.41 2.19 26.24
CA PHE A 58 -9.86 2.15 26.03
C PHE A 58 -10.52 3.03 27.10
N VAL A 59 -10.86 4.25 26.69
CA VAL A 59 -11.41 5.28 27.57
C VAL A 59 -12.93 5.17 27.60
N THR A 60 -13.46 4.96 28.79
CA THR A 60 -14.88 4.77 29.10
C THR A 60 -15.46 6.01 29.77
N ASN A 61 -16.75 6.27 29.62
CA ASN A 61 -17.47 7.30 30.36
C ASN A 61 -18.98 7.02 30.39
N SER A 62 -19.77 7.89 31.00
CA SER A 62 -21.22 7.71 31.14
C SER A 62 -22.04 8.11 29.89
N ASN A 63 -21.41 8.58 28.81
CA ASN A 63 -22.12 8.92 27.57
C ASN A 63 -22.50 7.65 26.81
N VAL A 64 -23.66 7.64 26.15
CA VAL A 64 -24.11 6.51 25.31
C VAL A 64 -23.09 6.17 24.20
N ARG A 65 -22.32 7.17 23.76
CA ARG A 65 -21.21 7.01 22.80
C ARG A 65 -20.07 6.13 23.35
N SER A 66 -19.92 6.04 24.67
CA SER A 66 -19.02 5.08 25.31
C SER A 66 -19.78 3.78 25.61
N THR A 67 -20.86 3.87 26.40
CA THR A 67 -21.50 2.69 27.00
C THR A 67 -22.02 1.68 25.99
N CYS A 68 -22.41 2.11 24.77
CA CYS A 68 -22.87 1.20 23.73
C CYS A 68 -21.78 0.21 23.25
N ARG A 69 -20.50 0.49 23.49
CA ARG A 69 -19.38 -0.33 23.05
C ARG A 69 -18.48 -0.85 24.17
N ASP A 70 -18.65 -0.38 25.40
CA ASP A 70 -17.80 -0.73 26.55
C ASP A 70 -17.81 -2.23 26.88
N TRP A 71 -18.90 -2.93 26.59
CA TRP A 71 -19.09 -4.36 26.84
C TRP A 71 -17.98 -5.25 26.24
N GLN A 72 -17.31 -4.78 25.18
CA GLN A 72 -16.25 -5.56 24.52
C GLN A 72 -14.88 -5.39 25.20
N PHE A 73 -14.63 -4.28 25.90
CA PHE A 73 -13.28 -3.86 26.30
C PHE A 73 -12.59 -4.84 27.26
N ALA A 74 -13.31 -5.36 28.26
CA ALA A 74 -12.73 -6.31 29.22
C ALA A 74 -12.23 -7.59 28.52
N SER A 75 -13.08 -8.22 27.71
CA SER A 75 -12.71 -9.43 26.97
C SER A 75 -11.64 -9.21 25.89
N THR A 76 -11.57 -8.01 25.30
CA THR A 76 -10.47 -7.66 24.36
C THR A 76 -9.16 -7.48 25.12
N LYS A 77 -9.19 -6.80 26.28
CA LYS A 77 -8.02 -6.66 27.14
C LYS A 77 -7.45 -8.02 27.55
N GLU A 78 -8.31 -8.96 27.96
CA GLU A 78 -7.89 -10.31 28.33
C GLU A 78 -7.12 -11.00 27.20
N ARG A 79 -7.69 -11.01 25.97
CA ARG A 79 -7.03 -11.60 24.79
C ARG A 79 -5.73 -10.92 24.40
N LEU A 80 -5.64 -9.60 24.56
CA LEU A 80 -4.42 -8.86 24.28
C LEU A 80 -3.33 -9.13 25.32
N VAL A 81 -3.70 -9.25 26.60
CA VAL A 81 -2.77 -9.62 27.68
C VAL A 81 -2.23 -11.04 27.50
N GLU A 82 -3.04 -12.00 27.04
CA GLU A 82 -2.56 -13.34 26.64
C GLU A 82 -1.48 -13.28 25.55
N ARG A 83 -1.57 -12.27 24.66
CA ARG A 83 -0.58 -11.97 23.62
C ARG A 83 0.53 -11.02 24.10
N ARG A 84 0.64 -10.80 25.41
CA ARG A 84 1.62 -9.90 26.07
C ARG A 84 1.53 -8.47 25.58
N VAL A 85 0.32 -7.96 25.32
CA VAL A 85 0.05 -6.57 24.98
C VAL A 85 -0.69 -5.91 26.14
N GLU A 86 -0.12 -4.83 26.66
CA GLU A 86 -0.71 -4.08 27.77
C GLU A 86 -1.82 -3.14 27.27
N VAL A 87 -2.96 -3.17 27.97
CA VAL A 87 -4.13 -2.37 27.68
C VAL A 87 -4.67 -1.74 28.95
N VAL A 88 -4.88 -0.43 28.91
CA VAL A 88 -5.50 0.35 29.98
C VAL A 88 -6.96 0.60 29.62
N VAL A 89 -7.87 0.04 30.42
CA VAL A 89 -9.29 0.41 30.39
C VAL A 89 -9.50 1.38 31.55
N THR A 90 -9.93 2.60 31.26
CA THR A 90 -9.96 3.70 32.23
C THR A 90 -11.10 4.66 31.92
N ASN A 91 -11.48 5.51 32.87
CA ASN A 91 -12.39 6.64 32.66
C ASN A 91 -11.67 7.98 32.47
N GLU A 92 -10.33 7.97 32.48
CA GLU A 92 -9.49 9.14 32.29
C GLU A 92 -8.78 9.10 30.94
N PHE A 93 -8.70 10.25 30.27
CA PHE A 93 -7.86 10.38 29.09
C PHE A 93 -6.37 10.29 29.46
N PRO A 94 -5.51 9.71 28.61
CA PRO A 94 -4.12 9.44 28.95
C PRO A 94 -3.23 10.69 28.82
N VAL A 95 -3.64 11.84 29.35
CA VAL A 95 -2.96 13.14 29.21
C VAL A 95 -1.48 13.05 29.57
N GLY A 96 -0.62 13.52 28.66
CA GLY A 96 0.83 13.48 28.82
C GLY A 96 1.46 12.10 28.62
N ALA A 97 0.70 11.10 28.18
CA ALA A 97 1.25 9.79 27.83
C ALA A 97 2.21 9.91 26.65
N SER A 98 3.17 8.99 26.59
CA SER A 98 4.12 8.90 25.49
C SER A 98 3.94 7.60 24.71
N SER A 99 4.17 7.68 23.40
CA SER A 99 4.13 6.52 22.51
C SER A 99 2.79 5.75 22.54
N ILE A 100 1.68 6.46 22.53
CA ILE A 100 0.34 5.87 22.42
C ILE A 100 0.26 5.07 21.10
N MET A 101 -0.08 3.79 21.17
CA MET A 101 -0.30 2.91 20.01
C MET A 101 -1.78 2.79 19.65
N GLY A 102 -2.68 3.07 20.60
CA GLY A 102 -4.10 2.90 20.39
C GLY A 102 -4.93 3.71 21.36
N LEU A 103 -5.97 4.36 20.86
CA LEU A 103 -6.94 5.07 21.71
C LEU A 103 -8.35 4.88 21.15
N LEU A 104 -9.25 4.34 21.98
CA LEU A 104 -10.69 4.30 21.71
C LEU A 104 -11.42 5.09 22.79
N CYS A 105 -12.27 6.04 22.42
CA CYS A 105 -13.11 6.77 23.38
C CYS A 105 -14.50 7.11 22.81
N GLY A 106 -15.49 7.40 23.65
CA GLY A 106 -16.82 7.81 23.18
C GLY A 106 -17.17 9.22 23.63
N ALA A 107 -17.04 10.21 22.76
CA ALA A 107 -17.31 11.61 23.10
C ALA A 107 -17.58 12.44 21.84
N GLU A 108 -18.40 13.48 21.98
CA GLU A 108 -18.71 14.41 20.89
C GLU A 108 -17.55 15.35 20.55
N GLN A 109 -16.88 15.82 21.61
CA GLN A 109 -15.74 16.73 21.54
C GLN A 109 -14.57 16.05 22.25
N VAL A 110 -13.45 15.98 21.56
CA VAL A 110 -12.17 15.47 22.08
C VAL A 110 -11.06 16.42 21.68
N SER A 111 -9.98 16.45 22.47
CA SER A 111 -8.76 17.21 22.19
C SER A 111 -7.59 16.25 21.94
N PRO A 112 -7.42 15.69 20.73
CA PRO A 112 -6.35 14.73 20.43
C PRO A 112 -4.95 15.22 20.79
N THR A 113 -4.69 16.52 20.61
CA THR A 113 -3.41 17.17 20.91
C THR A 113 -3.09 17.25 22.41
N GLU A 114 -4.08 17.12 23.29
CA GLU A 114 -3.90 17.12 24.75
C GLU A 114 -3.59 15.72 25.31
N MET A 115 -3.79 14.66 24.52
CA MET A 115 -3.59 13.28 25.00
C MET A 115 -2.11 13.00 25.28
N GLY A 116 -1.19 13.54 24.49
CA GLY A 116 0.23 13.23 24.59
C GLY A 116 0.84 12.96 23.22
N SER A 117 1.77 12.00 23.12
CA SER A 117 2.41 11.65 21.84
C SER A 117 2.01 10.27 21.34
N PHE A 118 1.66 10.21 20.06
CA PHE A 118 1.39 8.96 19.35
C PHE A 118 2.66 8.36 18.77
N ALA A 119 2.78 7.04 18.83
CA ALA A 119 3.85 6.31 18.17
C ALA A 119 3.51 6.07 16.68
N PRO A 120 4.51 5.86 15.81
CA PRO A 120 4.28 5.37 14.46
C PRO A 120 3.41 4.11 14.45
N GLY A 121 2.38 4.09 13.60
CA GLY A 121 1.42 3.00 13.50
C GLY A 121 0.27 3.10 14.50
N ALA A 122 0.18 4.19 15.27
CA ALA A 122 -0.91 4.35 16.22
C ALA A 122 -2.26 4.52 15.53
N VAL A 123 -3.30 3.96 16.15
CA VAL A 123 -4.68 4.09 15.67
C VAL A 123 -5.54 4.71 16.75
N ALA A 124 -6.15 5.85 16.45
CA ALA A 124 -7.00 6.55 17.40
C ALA A 124 -8.36 6.83 16.78
N GLU A 125 -9.42 6.56 17.54
CA GLU A 125 -10.79 6.74 17.11
C GLU A 125 -11.66 7.20 18.28
N HIS A 126 -12.64 8.03 17.94
CA HIS A 126 -13.66 8.43 18.87
C HIS A 126 -15.04 8.20 18.28
N LEU A 127 -15.87 7.53 19.08
CA LEU A 127 -17.23 7.22 18.72
C LEU A 127 -18.05 8.50 18.85
N THR A 128 -18.34 9.14 17.72
CA THR A 128 -19.23 10.28 17.62
C THR A 128 -20.05 10.21 16.33
N SER A 129 -21.10 11.03 16.25
CA SER A 129 -21.72 11.33 14.96
C SER A 129 -20.74 12.17 14.14
N TRP A 130 -20.95 12.25 12.82
CA TRP A 130 -20.27 13.20 11.92
C TRP A 130 -18.74 13.34 12.02
N GLY A 131 -18.04 12.34 12.57
CA GLY A 131 -16.59 12.37 12.73
C GLY A 131 -15.84 12.47 11.39
N ALA A 132 -16.47 12.05 10.29
CA ALA A 132 -15.97 12.19 8.92
C ALA A 132 -16.94 12.96 8.00
N GLU A 133 -17.91 13.68 8.58
CA GLU A 133 -18.73 14.65 7.86
C GLU A 133 -18.17 16.04 8.15
N PHE A 134 -17.29 16.51 7.27
CA PHE A 134 -16.40 17.64 7.52
C PHE A 134 -17.10 19.00 7.62
N GLN A 135 -18.40 19.08 7.28
CA GLN A 135 -19.19 20.31 7.33
C GLN A 135 -20.03 20.47 8.61
N ARG A 136 -20.07 19.45 9.48
CA ARG A 136 -20.94 19.43 10.67
C ARG A 136 -20.20 19.80 11.96
N PRO A 137 -20.90 20.24 13.02
CA PRO A 137 -20.29 20.48 14.32
C PRO A 137 -19.99 19.14 15.03
N GLN A 138 -18.71 18.83 15.22
CA GLN A 138 -18.13 17.76 16.07
C GLN A 138 -16.63 17.64 15.75
N THR A 139 -15.82 17.14 16.70
CA THR A 139 -14.40 16.90 16.43
C THR A 139 -14.26 15.96 15.22
N LYS A 140 -13.40 16.33 14.27
CA LYS A 140 -13.14 15.52 13.08
C LYS A 140 -12.14 14.44 13.39
N CYS A 141 -12.32 13.27 12.79
CA CYS A 141 -11.37 12.17 12.94
C CYS A 141 -9.96 12.55 12.43
N THR A 142 -9.85 13.48 11.47
CA THR A 142 -8.59 14.07 11.02
C THR A 142 -7.78 14.74 12.12
N GLU A 143 -8.41 15.20 13.22
CA GLU A 143 -7.69 15.73 14.37
C GLU A 143 -6.79 14.69 15.04
N TRP A 144 -7.14 13.39 14.98
CA TRP A 144 -6.26 12.32 15.45
C TRP A 144 -5.02 12.18 14.58
N LEU A 145 -5.17 12.30 13.26
CA LEU A 145 -4.05 12.25 12.32
C LEU A 145 -3.12 13.46 12.53
N ASN A 146 -3.70 14.65 12.68
CA ASN A 146 -2.97 15.89 12.96
C ASN A 146 -2.22 15.81 14.30
N ALA A 147 -2.78 15.11 15.30
CA ALA A 147 -2.13 14.86 16.59
C ALA A 147 -1.04 13.77 16.55
N GLY A 148 -0.88 13.05 15.43
CA GLY A 148 0.20 12.08 15.21
C GLY A 148 -0.23 10.62 15.09
N ALA A 149 -1.53 10.31 15.10
CA ALA A 149 -1.98 8.96 14.75
C ALA A 149 -1.66 8.64 13.28
N THR A 150 -1.44 7.36 12.98
CA THR A 150 -1.21 6.85 11.62
C THR A 150 -2.52 6.52 10.92
N ALA A 151 -3.56 6.18 11.69
CA ALA A 151 -4.87 5.90 11.14
C ALA A 151 -6.01 6.25 12.11
N THR A 152 -7.17 6.48 11.53
CA THR A 152 -8.41 6.78 12.25
C THR A 152 -9.62 6.34 11.42
N CYS A 153 -10.81 6.39 12.02
CA CYS A 153 -12.05 6.37 11.27
C CYS A 153 -13.07 7.33 11.87
N GLY A 154 -14.04 7.74 11.07
CA GLY A 154 -15.13 8.59 11.51
C GLY A 154 -16.42 8.32 10.73
N SER A 155 -17.56 8.57 11.35
CA SER A 155 -18.85 8.34 10.71
C SER A 155 -19.20 9.43 9.69
N VAL A 156 -19.68 9.04 8.51
CA VAL A 156 -20.03 9.96 7.39
C VAL A 156 -21.49 10.41 7.38
N VAL A 157 -22.37 9.74 8.12
CA VAL A 157 -23.80 10.07 8.22
C VAL A 157 -24.21 10.12 9.69
N GLU A 158 -25.27 10.87 10.03
CA GLU A 158 -25.81 10.89 11.39
C GLU A 158 -26.16 9.46 11.79
N PRO A 159 -25.64 8.97 12.93
CA PRO A 159 -25.98 7.62 13.28
C PRO A 159 -26.32 7.47 14.77
N TYR A 160 -27.49 6.89 15.04
CA TYR A 160 -27.84 6.29 16.34
C TYR A 160 -26.65 5.58 16.99
N ALA A 161 -26.51 5.64 18.31
CA ALA A 161 -25.42 5.01 19.07
C ALA A 161 -25.45 3.46 18.99
N ASN A 162 -25.09 2.95 17.81
CA ASN A 162 -24.98 1.55 17.46
C ASN A 162 -23.50 1.20 17.31
N ALA A 163 -22.99 0.36 18.21
CA ALA A 163 -21.59 -0.04 18.24
C ALA A 163 -21.13 -0.80 16.98
N ASN A 164 -22.03 -1.50 16.28
CA ASN A 164 -21.68 -2.31 15.12
C ASN A 164 -21.12 -1.50 13.94
N LYS A 165 -21.43 -0.20 13.89
CA LYS A 165 -20.94 0.68 12.83
C LYS A 165 -19.58 1.30 13.16
N PHE A 166 -19.12 1.21 14.40
CA PHE A 166 -17.88 1.82 14.84
C PHE A 166 -16.78 0.78 14.97
N LEU A 167 -15.55 1.27 15.17
CA LEU A 167 -14.41 0.42 15.40
C LEU A 167 -14.60 -0.44 16.65
N SER A 168 -14.66 -1.76 16.46
CA SER A 168 -14.55 -2.71 17.55
C SER A 168 -13.14 -2.68 18.13
N ALA A 169 -13.02 -2.83 19.44
CA ALA A 169 -11.73 -2.99 20.11
C ALA A 169 -10.97 -4.24 19.65
N ARG A 170 -11.67 -5.22 19.04
CA ARG A 170 -11.05 -6.37 18.34
C ARG A 170 -10.09 -5.95 17.24
N PHE A 171 -10.18 -4.71 16.73
CA PHE A 171 -9.17 -4.12 15.86
C PHE A 171 -7.77 -4.38 16.36
N PHE A 172 -7.52 -4.15 17.64
CA PHE A 172 -6.18 -4.33 18.21
C PHE A 172 -5.78 -5.82 18.31
N GLU A 173 -6.72 -6.76 18.29
CA GLU A 173 -6.37 -8.19 18.18
C GLU A 173 -5.89 -8.54 16.79
N HIS A 174 -6.56 -8.06 15.74
CA HIS A 174 -6.11 -8.27 14.35
C HIS A 174 -4.79 -7.54 14.10
N TYR A 175 -4.72 -6.30 14.55
CA TYR A 175 -3.56 -5.45 14.34
C TYR A 175 -2.31 -6.00 15.05
N THR A 176 -2.45 -6.44 16.31
CA THR A 176 -1.34 -7.07 17.06
C THR A 176 -1.02 -8.50 16.62
N ALA A 177 -1.92 -9.16 15.86
CA ALA A 177 -1.60 -10.39 15.14
C ALA A 177 -0.78 -10.14 13.87
N GLY A 178 -0.60 -8.88 13.47
CA GLY A 178 0.22 -8.46 12.34
C GLY A 178 -0.54 -8.17 11.05
N CYS A 179 -1.88 -8.09 11.09
CA CYS A 179 -2.66 -7.53 10.00
C CYS A 179 -2.26 -6.06 9.75
N SER A 180 -2.42 -5.59 8.52
CA SER A 180 -2.33 -4.15 8.24
C SER A 180 -3.48 -3.39 8.91
N VAL A 181 -3.36 -2.07 8.97
CA VAL A 181 -4.44 -1.18 9.42
C VAL A 181 -5.73 -1.45 8.63
N LEU A 182 -5.65 -1.51 7.30
CA LEU A 182 -6.82 -1.75 6.43
C LEU A 182 -7.49 -3.09 6.72
N GLU A 183 -6.71 -4.16 6.80
CA GLU A 183 -7.21 -5.50 7.12
C GLU A 183 -7.86 -5.52 8.51
N SER A 184 -7.27 -4.81 9.47
CA SER A 184 -7.78 -4.74 10.84
C SER A 184 -9.10 -3.96 10.90
N PHE A 185 -9.25 -2.87 10.14
CA PHE A 185 -10.51 -2.14 10.02
C PHE A 185 -11.63 -3.01 9.44
N TYR A 186 -11.37 -3.68 8.32
CA TYR A 186 -12.38 -4.50 7.64
C TYR A 186 -12.78 -5.74 8.45
N GLN A 187 -11.94 -6.20 9.37
CA GLN A 187 -12.29 -7.26 10.33
C GLN A 187 -13.02 -6.75 11.58
N SER A 188 -13.05 -5.42 11.82
CA SER A 188 -13.47 -4.83 13.09
C SER A 188 -14.60 -3.82 12.99
N VAL A 189 -15.12 -3.57 11.79
CA VAL A 189 -16.26 -2.68 11.53
C VAL A 189 -17.33 -3.47 10.78
N ALA A 190 -18.46 -3.74 11.43
CA ALA A 190 -19.52 -4.55 10.83
C ALA A 190 -20.37 -3.78 9.80
N SER A 191 -20.42 -2.44 9.91
CA SER A 191 -21.10 -1.57 8.94
C SER A 191 -20.13 -0.55 8.30
N PRO A 192 -19.17 -0.98 7.47
CA PRO A 192 -18.11 -0.12 6.95
C PRO A 192 -18.62 1.02 6.06
N LEU A 193 -19.79 0.87 5.41
CA LEU A 193 -20.39 1.91 4.57
C LEU A 193 -20.81 3.18 5.33
N GLN A 194 -20.84 3.15 6.66
CA GLN A 194 -21.14 4.31 7.51
C GLN A 194 -19.88 4.96 8.10
N GLN A 195 -18.70 4.43 7.77
CA GLN A 195 -17.41 4.92 8.24
C GLN A 195 -16.54 5.34 7.05
N LEU A 196 -15.75 6.39 7.28
CA LEU A 196 -14.61 6.72 6.44
C LEU A 196 -13.35 6.30 7.18
N PHE A 197 -12.56 5.42 6.58
CA PHE A 197 -11.23 5.06 7.07
C PHE A 197 -10.20 6.02 6.48
N LEU A 198 -9.33 6.56 7.32
CA LEU A 198 -8.36 7.59 6.95
C LEU A 198 -6.95 7.30 7.50
N GLY A 199 -5.92 7.53 6.69
CA GLY A 199 -4.50 7.36 7.05
C GLY A 199 -3.76 6.32 6.18
N ASP A 200 -2.70 5.71 6.71
CA ASP A 200 -1.93 4.69 5.97
C ASP A 200 -2.58 3.30 6.07
N PRO A 201 -3.11 2.74 4.96
CA PRO A 201 -3.73 1.42 4.95
C PRO A 201 -2.73 0.26 5.11
N LEU A 202 -1.45 0.48 4.77
CA LEU A 202 -0.43 -0.57 4.71
C LEU A 202 0.36 -0.70 6.02
N ALA A 203 0.29 0.29 6.91
CA ALA A 203 0.96 0.26 8.21
C ALA A 203 0.65 -1.06 8.94
N ARG A 204 1.71 -1.79 9.31
CA ARG A 204 1.64 -3.11 9.95
C ARG A 204 2.71 -3.27 11.04
N PRO A 205 2.65 -2.46 12.10
CA PRO A 205 3.69 -2.40 13.13
C PRO A 205 3.96 -3.72 13.84
N TYR A 206 2.98 -4.63 13.93
CA TYR A 206 3.14 -5.92 14.61
C TYR A 206 3.40 -7.10 13.67
N ALA A 207 3.47 -6.87 12.36
CA ALA A 207 3.86 -7.92 11.43
C ALA A 207 5.30 -8.37 11.74
N PRO A 208 5.64 -9.65 11.59
CA PRO A 208 7.02 -10.08 11.51
C PRO A 208 7.58 -9.71 10.13
N PRO A 209 8.82 -9.18 10.05
CA PRO A 209 9.42 -8.84 8.77
C PRO A 209 9.65 -10.09 7.93
N VAL A 210 9.33 -9.98 6.65
CA VAL A 210 9.68 -10.96 5.61
C VAL A 210 10.60 -10.27 4.62
N ARG A 211 11.84 -10.77 4.53
CA ARG A 211 12.83 -10.28 3.57
C ARG A 211 12.95 -11.27 2.44
N VAL A 212 12.97 -10.76 1.21
CA VAL A 212 13.15 -11.56 0.00
C VAL A 212 14.33 -10.99 -0.77
N SER A 213 15.13 -11.87 -1.36
CA SER A 213 16.16 -11.50 -2.32
C SER A 213 16.09 -12.45 -3.51
N LEU A 214 16.05 -11.89 -4.72
CA LEU A 214 15.98 -12.65 -5.96
C LEU A 214 17.34 -12.64 -6.66
N LEU A 215 18.01 -13.79 -6.60
CA LEU A 215 19.33 -13.99 -7.17
C LEU A 215 19.26 -14.43 -8.63
N GLY A 216 20.14 -13.86 -9.45
CA GLY A 216 20.32 -14.27 -10.84
C GLY A 216 21.21 -13.32 -11.63
N VAL A 217 21.25 -13.52 -12.94
CA VAL A 217 22.05 -12.72 -13.89
C VAL A 217 21.34 -11.43 -14.28
N ASN A 218 22.10 -10.47 -14.80
CA ASN A 218 21.58 -9.20 -15.32
C ASN A 218 21.42 -9.21 -16.85
N ARG A 219 21.90 -10.26 -17.53
CA ARG A 219 21.83 -10.41 -18.99
C ARG A 219 21.58 -11.86 -19.36
N LEU A 220 20.74 -12.07 -20.36
CA LEU A 220 20.46 -13.36 -20.99
C LEU A 220 20.56 -13.20 -22.50
N SER A 221 21.08 -14.22 -23.18
CA SER A 221 21.10 -14.29 -24.63
C SER A 221 20.45 -15.58 -25.09
N GLU A 222 21.10 -16.72 -24.90
CA GLU A 222 20.67 -17.97 -25.55
C GLU A 222 20.16 -19.02 -24.57
N GLU A 223 20.89 -19.26 -23.48
CA GLU A 223 20.59 -20.36 -22.57
C GLU A 223 19.54 -19.99 -21.50
N PRO A 224 18.59 -20.90 -21.19
CA PRO A 224 17.70 -20.73 -20.05
C PRO A 224 18.47 -20.55 -18.74
N PHE A 225 17.97 -19.67 -17.88
CA PHE A 225 18.58 -19.41 -16.58
C PHE A 225 17.56 -19.53 -15.45
N ARG A 226 17.98 -20.15 -14.35
CA ARG A 226 17.14 -20.34 -13.16
C ARG A 226 17.46 -19.28 -12.11
N PHE A 227 16.54 -18.34 -11.93
CA PHE A 227 16.57 -17.36 -10.86
C PHE A 227 16.13 -18.03 -9.55
N ARG A 228 16.74 -17.65 -8.43
CA ARG A 228 16.46 -18.23 -7.11
C ARG A 228 16.07 -17.15 -6.11
N ALA A 229 14.92 -17.31 -5.49
CA ALA A 229 14.49 -16.50 -4.36
C ALA A 229 15.07 -17.07 -3.06
N MET A 230 15.57 -16.18 -2.22
CA MET A 230 15.90 -16.43 -0.82
C MET A 230 14.93 -15.62 0.02
N ALA A 231 14.24 -16.28 0.94
CA ALA A 231 13.30 -15.63 1.86
C ALA A 231 13.67 -15.91 3.31
N ALA A 232 13.51 -14.90 4.17
CA ALA A 232 13.84 -15.00 5.58
C ALA A 232 12.82 -14.26 6.44
N THR A 233 12.52 -14.84 7.61
CA THR A 233 11.71 -14.22 8.66
C THR A 233 12.20 -14.70 10.03
N GLN A 234 11.76 -14.03 11.09
CA GLN A 234 12.06 -14.43 12.47
C GLN A 234 11.13 -15.53 13.00
N LEU A 235 10.01 -15.78 12.30
CA LEU A 235 9.11 -16.88 12.63
C LEU A 235 9.81 -18.24 12.46
N ARG A 236 9.51 -19.19 13.35
CA ARG A 236 10.07 -20.55 13.33
C ARG A 236 9.10 -21.52 12.72
N GLY A 237 9.62 -22.56 12.05
CA GLY A 237 8.81 -23.66 11.51
C GLY A 237 7.82 -23.23 10.44
N VAL A 238 8.10 -22.15 9.72
CA VAL A 238 7.22 -21.64 8.67
C VAL A 238 7.39 -22.42 7.37
N SER A 239 6.28 -22.57 6.65
CA SER A 239 6.28 -23.01 5.26
C SER A 239 6.23 -21.80 4.34
N TRP A 240 6.97 -21.86 3.24
CA TRP A 240 7.06 -20.77 2.26
C TRP A 240 6.22 -21.04 1.03
N ARG A 241 5.67 -19.97 0.46
CA ARG A 241 5.04 -19.94 -0.84
C ARG A 241 5.62 -18.80 -1.66
N TYR A 242 5.77 -19.00 -2.96
CA TYR A 242 6.39 -18.07 -3.88
C TYR A 242 5.46 -17.81 -5.08
N THR A 243 5.26 -16.55 -5.42
CA THR A 243 4.66 -16.12 -6.70
C THR A 243 5.71 -15.36 -7.48
N PHE A 244 5.97 -15.79 -8.71
CA PHE A 244 6.85 -15.09 -9.64
C PHE A 244 6.03 -14.32 -10.67
N LEU A 245 6.43 -13.09 -10.92
CA LEU A 245 5.86 -12.23 -11.95
C LEU A 245 6.95 -11.83 -12.94
N LEU A 246 6.75 -12.12 -14.22
CA LEU A 246 7.63 -11.68 -15.30
C LEU A 246 6.97 -10.51 -16.02
N ASN A 247 7.62 -9.35 -16.04
CA ASN A 247 7.07 -8.11 -16.59
C ASN A 247 5.67 -7.78 -16.03
N GLY A 248 5.51 -7.96 -14.71
CA GLY A 248 4.24 -7.72 -14.00
C GLY A 248 3.16 -8.79 -14.20
N ARG A 249 3.39 -9.82 -15.02
CA ARG A 249 2.45 -10.92 -15.23
C ARG A 249 2.82 -12.13 -14.39
N VAL A 250 1.87 -12.69 -13.66
CA VAL A 250 2.08 -13.92 -12.88
C VAL A 250 2.44 -15.06 -13.83
N VAL A 251 3.62 -15.64 -13.63
CA VAL A 251 4.12 -16.80 -14.40
C VAL A 251 4.17 -18.08 -13.56
N GLU A 252 4.18 -17.94 -12.24
CA GLU A 252 4.12 -19.04 -11.28
C GLU A 252 3.44 -18.51 -10.02
N ALA A 253 2.49 -19.24 -9.44
CA ALA A 253 1.67 -18.77 -8.33
C ALA A 253 1.67 -19.76 -7.16
N ALA A 254 1.94 -19.28 -5.95
CA ALA A 254 1.89 -20.07 -4.71
C ALA A 254 2.73 -21.36 -4.74
N SER A 255 3.86 -21.33 -5.45
CA SER A 255 4.79 -22.45 -5.55
C SER A 255 5.52 -22.71 -4.24
N GLU A 256 5.88 -23.96 -3.97
CA GLU A 256 6.81 -24.34 -2.90
C GLU A 256 8.27 -24.22 -3.36
N ILE A 257 8.48 -24.08 -4.67
CA ILE A 257 9.79 -24.01 -5.28
C ILE A 257 10.25 -22.55 -5.28
N SER A 258 11.35 -22.27 -4.59
CA SER A 258 11.93 -20.93 -4.47
C SER A 258 12.73 -20.50 -5.71
N SER A 259 12.36 -20.94 -6.91
CA SER A 259 13.08 -20.63 -8.14
C SER A 259 12.18 -20.65 -9.36
N TYR A 260 12.50 -19.81 -10.34
CA TYR A 260 11.81 -19.76 -11.62
C TYR A 260 12.84 -19.79 -12.76
N GLN A 261 12.56 -20.59 -13.80
CA GLN A 261 13.42 -20.68 -14.97
C GLN A 261 12.90 -19.73 -16.05
N VAL A 262 13.73 -18.75 -16.41
CA VAL A 262 13.47 -17.88 -17.54
C VAL A 262 14.14 -18.48 -18.77
N ASN A 263 13.37 -18.62 -19.84
CA ASN A 263 13.88 -19.04 -21.13
C ASN A 263 13.93 -17.81 -22.04
N PRO A 264 15.12 -17.32 -22.44
CA PRO A 264 15.21 -16.11 -23.25
C PRO A 264 14.56 -16.29 -24.62
N VAL A 265 14.36 -17.53 -25.09
CA VAL A 265 13.73 -17.76 -26.40
C VAL A 265 12.27 -17.33 -26.46
N ASP A 266 11.61 -17.28 -25.30
CA ASP A 266 10.21 -16.91 -25.13
C ASP A 266 10.04 -15.41 -24.86
N LEU A 267 11.13 -14.65 -24.86
CA LEU A 267 11.17 -13.22 -24.58
C LEU A 267 11.67 -12.43 -25.78
N ALA A 268 11.16 -11.21 -25.91
CA ALA A 268 11.74 -10.20 -26.77
C ALA A 268 13.12 -9.77 -26.25
N ASP A 269 13.91 -9.14 -27.11
CA ASP A 269 15.08 -8.41 -26.64
C ASP A 269 14.66 -7.20 -25.77
N GLY A 270 15.60 -6.67 -25.00
CA GLY A 270 15.42 -5.47 -24.19
C GLY A 270 15.24 -5.75 -22.70
N PHE A 271 14.57 -4.82 -22.03
CA PHE A 271 14.45 -4.76 -20.57
C PHE A 271 13.35 -5.67 -20.03
N HIS A 272 13.70 -6.46 -19.02
CA HIS A 272 12.76 -7.34 -18.32
C HIS A 272 12.90 -7.22 -16.80
N THR A 273 11.79 -7.52 -16.11
CA THR A 273 11.75 -7.65 -14.66
C THR A 273 11.20 -9.01 -14.26
N LEU A 274 11.89 -9.69 -13.36
CA LEU A 274 11.35 -10.83 -12.63
C LEU A 274 11.13 -10.38 -11.18
N GLN A 275 9.90 -10.38 -10.72
CA GLN A 275 9.55 -10.13 -9.33
C GLN A 275 9.21 -11.45 -8.64
N CYS A 276 9.63 -11.59 -7.38
CA CYS A 276 9.22 -12.69 -6.52
C CYS A 276 8.53 -12.11 -5.29
N VAL A 277 7.28 -12.53 -5.04
CA VAL A 277 6.59 -12.34 -3.78
C VAL A 277 6.68 -13.64 -3.00
N ALA A 278 7.31 -13.61 -1.83
CA ALA A 278 7.37 -14.76 -0.94
C ALA A 278 6.58 -14.48 0.33
N TRP A 279 5.77 -15.44 0.77
CA TRP A 279 5.00 -15.33 1.99
C TRP A 279 5.06 -16.61 2.81
N VAL A 280 4.78 -16.46 4.10
CA VAL A 280 4.69 -17.57 5.04
C VAL A 280 3.26 -18.06 5.15
N ASP A 281 3.10 -19.37 5.29
CA ASP A 281 1.83 -19.97 5.65
C ASP A 281 1.58 -19.79 7.16
N HIS A 282 0.71 -18.85 7.49
CA HIS A 282 0.39 -18.41 8.84
C HIS A 282 -1.05 -17.85 8.84
N SER A 283 -1.66 -17.68 10.02
CA SER A 283 -3.03 -17.15 10.15
C SER A 283 -3.21 -15.75 9.54
N VAL A 284 -2.10 -15.03 9.39
CA VAL A 284 -1.97 -13.79 8.62
C VAL A 284 -0.83 -14.01 7.62
N ARG A 285 -1.06 -13.71 6.34
CA ARG A 285 -0.06 -13.91 5.28
C ARG A 285 0.96 -12.78 5.28
N PHE A 286 2.04 -12.95 6.02
CA PHE A 286 3.17 -12.02 5.97
C PHE A 286 3.99 -12.28 4.72
N TYR A 287 4.25 -11.23 3.95
CA TYR A 287 4.96 -11.32 2.69
C TYR A 287 6.06 -10.26 2.57
N GLY A 288 7.06 -10.59 1.77
CA GLY A 288 8.06 -9.67 1.24
C GLY A 288 8.16 -9.86 -0.26
N LEU A 289 8.82 -8.93 -0.92
CA LEU A 289 9.06 -9.01 -2.36
C LEU A 289 10.46 -8.52 -2.70
N ASP A 290 10.97 -9.00 -3.83
CA ASP A 290 12.14 -8.44 -4.49
C ASP A 290 11.97 -8.49 -6.01
N THR A 291 12.59 -7.56 -6.72
CA THR A 291 12.54 -7.46 -8.18
C THR A 291 13.94 -7.51 -8.74
N LYS A 292 14.21 -8.51 -9.58
CA LYS A 292 15.43 -8.64 -10.36
C LYS A 292 15.23 -8.10 -11.77
N VAL A 293 16.05 -7.12 -12.14
CA VAL A 293 16.12 -6.59 -13.51
C VAL A 293 17.14 -7.41 -14.31
N PHE A 294 16.82 -7.68 -15.57
CA PHE A 294 17.76 -8.25 -16.53
C PHE A 294 17.43 -7.80 -17.95
N VAL A 295 18.41 -7.89 -18.85
CA VAL A 295 18.25 -7.59 -20.28
C VAL A 295 18.35 -8.88 -21.08
N VAL A 296 17.45 -9.06 -22.03
CA VAL A 296 17.55 -10.13 -23.05
C VAL A 296 18.17 -9.52 -24.31
N ASN A 297 19.16 -10.19 -24.88
CA ASN A 297 19.75 -9.81 -26.16
C ASN A 297 20.08 -11.05 -26.98
N ARG A 298 19.18 -11.39 -27.90
CA ARG A 298 19.27 -12.53 -28.82
C ARG A 298 19.56 -12.10 -30.24
N VAL A 299 18.95 -11.00 -30.68
CA VAL A 299 19.00 -10.54 -32.07
C VAL A 299 19.65 -9.16 -32.20
N GLY A 300 20.18 -8.60 -31.11
CA GLY A 300 20.91 -7.34 -31.13
C GLY A 300 20.02 -6.11 -31.14
N ARG A 301 18.75 -6.22 -30.70
CA ARG A 301 17.84 -5.08 -30.60
C ARG A 301 17.93 -4.44 -29.21
N ALA A 302 18.07 -3.13 -29.16
CA ALA A 302 18.15 -2.38 -27.93
C ALA A 302 17.68 -0.94 -28.15
N LEU A 303 16.96 -0.40 -27.15
CA LEU A 303 16.40 0.94 -27.15
C LEU A 303 16.67 1.61 -25.82
N SER A 304 16.85 2.94 -25.85
CA SER A 304 16.93 3.78 -24.66
C SER A 304 16.23 5.12 -24.89
N ILE A 305 15.94 5.82 -23.80
CA ILE A 305 15.41 7.19 -23.82
C ILE A 305 16.58 8.14 -23.60
N SER A 306 16.73 9.14 -24.46
CA SER A 306 17.71 10.21 -24.24
C SER A 306 17.42 10.93 -22.91
N SER A 307 18.47 11.20 -22.13
CA SER A 307 18.35 12.02 -20.92
C SER A 307 18.10 13.50 -21.21
N ASP A 308 18.27 13.94 -22.46
CA ASP A 308 17.95 15.30 -22.91
C ASP A 308 16.44 15.44 -23.18
N ILE A 309 15.70 15.80 -22.13
CA ILE A 309 14.26 16.07 -22.21
C ILE A 309 14.07 17.50 -22.70
N LYS A 310 13.42 17.66 -23.85
CA LYS A 310 13.22 18.96 -24.49
C LYS A 310 11.91 19.60 -24.04
N PRO A 311 11.92 20.75 -23.35
CA PRO A 311 10.70 21.48 -23.07
C PRO A 311 10.12 22.03 -24.38
N LEU A 312 8.85 21.72 -24.66
CA LEU A 312 8.13 22.17 -25.86
C LEU A 312 7.13 23.30 -25.56
N GLY A 313 7.02 23.70 -24.29
CA GLY A 313 6.12 24.75 -23.82
C GLY A 313 4.80 24.21 -23.24
N ALA A 314 4.14 25.02 -22.40
CA ALA A 314 2.85 24.69 -21.77
C ALA A 314 2.82 23.33 -21.04
N GLY A 315 3.91 22.94 -20.39
CA GLY A 315 4.03 21.66 -19.67
C GLY A 315 4.15 20.43 -20.58
N VAL A 316 4.37 20.61 -21.88
CA VAL A 316 4.69 19.53 -22.82
C VAL A 316 6.20 19.35 -22.91
N HIS A 317 6.63 18.09 -22.85
CA HIS A 317 8.03 17.70 -23.02
C HIS A 317 8.18 16.71 -24.16
N GLY A 318 9.31 16.79 -24.86
CA GLY A 318 9.70 15.86 -25.91
C GLY A 318 10.89 15.01 -25.47
N VAL A 319 10.82 13.71 -25.71
CA VAL A 319 11.93 12.77 -25.49
C VAL A 319 12.31 12.11 -26.80
N GLN A 320 13.61 11.98 -27.03
CA GLN A 320 14.15 11.31 -28.20
C GLN A 320 14.42 9.83 -27.87
N VAL A 321 14.07 8.95 -28.80
CA VAL A 321 14.39 7.52 -28.73
C VAL A 321 15.77 7.29 -29.31
N VAL A 322 16.61 6.55 -28.59
CA VAL A 322 17.92 6.11 -29.06
C VAL A 322 17.84 4.62 -29.37
N VAL A 323 18.24 4.25 -30.59
CA VAL A 323 18.36 2.84 -31.01
C VAL A 323 19.82 2.44 -30.90
N ASP A 324 20.10 1.56 -29.95
CA ASP A 324 21.46 1.05 -29.66
C ASP A 324 21.78 -0.24 -30.45
N GLY A 325 20.78 -0.79 -31.15
CA GLY A 325 20.88 -1.99 -31.98
C GLY A 325 21.09 -1.71 -33.48
N ALA A 326 21.51 -2.75 -34.24
CA ALA A 326 21.67 -2.64 -35.69
C ALA A 326 20.34 -2.60 -36.45
N ASP A 327 19.32 -3.28 -35.90
CA ASP A 327 17.96 -3.27 -36.43
C ASP A 327 17.17 -2.10 -35.84
N VAL A 328 16.34 -1.45 -36.67
CA VAL A 328 15.55 -0.28 -36.28
C VAL A 328 14.07 -0.63 -36.16
N PRO A 329 13.36 -0.12 -35.15
CA PRO A 329 11.92 -0.36 -35.04
C PRO A 329 11.17 0.37 -36.17
N ASN A 330 9.99 -0.14 -36.56
CA ASN A 330 9.09 0.56 -37.47
C ASN A 330 8.33 1.69 -36.76
N ARG A 331 7.96 1.45 -35.50
CA ARG A 331 7.19 2.37 -34.66
C ARG A 331 7.76 2.35 -33.25
N VAL A 332 7.68 3.48 -32.57
CA VAL A 332 8.04 3.62 -31.16
C VAL A 332 6.86 4.20 -30.38
N GLN A 333 6.72 3.77 -29.13
CA GLN A 333 5.68 4.19 -28.20
C GLN A 333 6.34 4.66 -26.91
N LEU A 334 5.91 5.80 -26.38
CA LEU A 334 6.28 6.27 -25.05
C LEU A 334 5.17 5.86 -24.10
N ILE A 335 5.51 5.15 -23.04
CA ILE A 335 4.54 4.63 -22.07
C ILE A 335 4.86 5.06 -20.65
N SER A 336 3.84 5.13 -19.81
CA SER A 336 3.96 5.17 -18.35
C SER A 336 3.03 4.15 -17.71
N GLY A 337 3.60 3.15 -17.03
CA GLY A 337 2.83 1.99 -16.57
C GLY A 337 2.23 1.23 -17.75
N ALA A 338 0.90 1.20 -17.84
CA ALA A 338 0.16 0.56 -18.94
C ALA A 338 -0.36 1.54 -19.99
N GLU A 339 -0.21 2.86 -19.76
CA GLU A 339 -0.74 3.91 -20.62
C GLU A 339 0.27 4.29 -21.71
N VAL A 340 -0.19 4.42 -22.94
CA VAL A 340 0.58 4.98 -24.06
C VAL A 340 0.38 6.49 -24.08
N LEU A 341 1.46 7.24 -23.89
CA LEU A 341 1.44 8.70 -23.85
C LEU A 341 1.52 9.31 -25.25
N ASP A 342 2.36 8.73 -26.11
CA ASP A 342 2.53 9.13 -27.50
C ASP A 342 3.12 7.97 -28.32
N GLU A 343 2.89 7.98 -29.63
CA GLU A 343 3.45 6.99 -30.56
C GLU A 343 3.71 7.57 -31.94
N GLY A 344 4.70 7.02 -32.63
CA GLY A 344 5.05 7.49 -33.97
C GLY A 344 5.88 6.49 -34.75
N ARG A 345 5.85 6.60 -36.08
CA ARG A 345 6.80 5.89 -36.93
C ARG A 345 8.22 6.31 -36.53
N TYR A 346 9.09 5.34 -36.30
CA TYR A 346 10.46 5.66 -35.88
C TYR A 346 11.17 6.48 -36.95
N ASP A 347 11.75 7.58 -36.50
CA ASP A 347 12.67 8.45 -37.21
C ASP A 347 13.67 8.97 -36.19
N SER A 348 14.93 9.16 -36.57
CA SER A 348 15.99 9.55 -35.63
C SER A 348 15.76 10.95 -35.02
N GLU A 349 14.95 11.79 -35.66
CA GLU A 349 14.60 13.13 -35.17
C GLU A 349 13.24 13.17 -34.46
N LEU A 350 12.52 12.04 -34.39
CA LEU A 350 11.23 11.97 -33.71
C LEU A 350 11.38 12.31 -32.24
N LEU A 351 10.54 13.24 -31.78
CA LEU A 351 10.31 13.53 -30.37
C LEU A 351 8.94 12.98 -29.98
N LEU A 352 8.94 11.93 -29.16
CA LEU A 352 7.73 11.46 -28.48
C LEU A 352 7.41 12.42 -27.34
N ARG A 353 6.13 12.72 -27.14
CA ARG A 353 5.69 13.79 -26.25
C ARG A 353 4.97 13.26 -25.03
N PHE A 354 5.07 13.98 -23.92
CA PHE A 354 4.19 13.79 -22.77
C PHE A 354 3.84 15.13 -22.14
N GLN A 355 2.69 15.18 -21.46
CA GLN A 355 2.25 16.32 -20.66
C GLN A 355 2.54 16.04 -19.18
N GLU A 356 3.12 17.00 -18.46
CA GLU A 356 3.41 16.88 -17.01
C GLU A 356 2.17 16.48 -16.20
N SER A 357 1.02 17.07 -16.52
CA SER A 357 -0.24 16.82 -15.81
C SER A 357 -0.79 15.39 -15.98
N TRP A 358 -0.26 14.60 -16.91
CA TRP A 358 -0.65 13.20 -17.09
C TRP A 358 0.11 12.25 -16.17
N LEU A 359 1.32 12.62 -15.73
CA LEU A 359 2.19 11.74 -14.96
C LEU A 359 1.89 11.75 -13.45
N GLY A 360 1.19 12.78 -12.98
CA GLY A 360 0.95 13.01 -11.54
C GLY A 360 2.20 13.53 -10.82
N ASP A 361 2.01 14.00 -9.58
CA ASP A 361 3.13 14.50 -8.77
C ASP A 361 3.97 13.36 -8.19
N GLY A 362 5.28 13.59 -8.12
CA GLY A 362 6.25 12.68 -7.54
C GLY A 362 6.99 11.83 -8.58
N VAL A 363 7.43 10.65 -8.16
CA VAL A 363 8.31 9.79 -8.96
C VAL A 363 7.53 9.09 -10.06
N CYS A 364 7.88 9.38 -11.29
CA CYS A 364 7.29 8.86 -12.51
C CYS A 364 8.29 7.98 -13.25
N ARG A 365 7.79 7.00 -14.01
CA ARG A 365 8.60 6.11 -14.86
C ARG A 365 8.07 6.20 -16.28
N LEU A 366 8.95 6.59 -17.19
CA LEU A 366 8.71 6.57 -18.62
C LEU A 366 9.50 5.43 -19.24
N GLN A 367 8.93 4.75 -20.22
CA GLN A 367 9.60 3.68 -20.94
C GLN A 367 9.27 3.80 -22.42
N VAL A 368 10.19 3.41 -23.29
CA VAL A 368 9.91 3.33 -24.73
C VAL A 368 9.80 1.88 -25.15
N VAL A 369 8.79 1.59 -25.95
CA VAL A 369 8.60 0.30 -26.61
C VAL A 369 8.73 0.49 -28.11
N GLY A 370 9.69 -0.21 -28.72
CA GLY A 370 9.85 -0.25 -30.17
C GLY A 370 9.21 -1.50 -30.76
N VAL A 371 8.41 -1.30 -31.80
CA VAL A 371 7.73 -2.37 -32.55
C VAL A 371 8.50 -2.61 -33.85
N TYR A 372 9.08 -3.80 -33.99
CA TYR A 372 9.92 -4.18 -35.13
C TYR A 372 9.12 -4.78 -36.29
N ALA A 373 9.78 -4.99 -37.44
CA ALA A 373 9.13 -5.47 -38.66
C ALA A 373 8.50 -6.86 -38.53
N ASP A 374 9.01 -7.70 -37.64
CA ASP A 374 8.47 -9.02 -37.30
C ASP A 374 7.37 -8.97 -36.21
N GLY A 375 7.01 -7.78 -35.74
CA GLY A 375 6.03 -7.57 -34.67
C GLY A 375 6.58 -7.72 -33.26
N MET A 376 7.89 -7.96 -33.08
CA MET A 376 8.49 -8.02 -31.74
C MET A 376 8.45 -6.63 -31.09
N GLU A 377 8.01 -6.59 -29.83
CA GLU A 377 8.01 -5.40 -28.98
C GLU A 377 9.21 -5.45 -28.03
N VAL A 378 10.14 -4.50 -28.19
CA VAL A 378 11.35 -4.37 -27.38
C VAL A 378 11.19 -3.19 -26.45
N ALA A 379 11.33 -3.40 -25.14
CA ALA A 379 11.18 -2.35 -24.14
C ALA A 379 12.56 -1.81 -23.72
N SER A 380 12.68 -0.49 -23.57
CA SER A 380 13.87 0.16 -23.01
C SER A 380 13.96 -0.04 -21.50
N GLU A 381 15.11 0.26 -20.88
CA GLU A 381 15.10 0.53 -19.44
C GLU A 381 14.21 1.77 -19.15
N PRO A 382 13.43 1.79 -18.05
CA PRO A 382 12.62 2.95 -17.71
C PRO A 382 13.48 4.15 -17.29
N LEU A 383 13.19 5.32 -17.87
CA LEU A 383 13.66 6.60 -17.39
C LEU A 383 12.85 7.02 -16.16
N VAL A 384 13.54 7.25 -15.03
CA VAL A 384 12.92 7.69 -13.78
C VAL A 384 13.03 9.20 -13.67
N LEU A 385 11.90 9.87 -13.43
CA LEU A 385 11.80 11.33 -13.33
C LEU A 385 11.00 11.70 -12.08
N THR A 386 11.18 12.91 -11.58
CA THR A 386 10.31 13.47 -10.53
C THR A 386 9.57 14.67 -11.09
N VAL A 387 8.25 14.63 -11.08
CA VAL A 387 7.37 15.71 -11.53
C VAL A 387 6.91 16.49 -10.30
N PHE A 388 6.99 17.82 -10.38
CA PHE A 388 6.46 18.73 -9.36
C PHE A 388 5.46 19.65 -10.03
N ASN A 389 4.16 19.37 -9.96
CA ASN A 389 3.19 20.33 -10.45
C ASN A 389 3.05 21.48 -9.45
N SER A 390 3.33 22.69 -9.90
CA SER A 390 3.11 23.95 -9.18
C SER A 390 1.63 24.38 -9.23
N PHE A 391 0.70 23.49 -8.87
CA PHE A 391 -0.74 23.85 -8.76
C PHE A 391 -1.13 24.48 -7.42
N ASN A 392 -0.16 24.80 -6.55
CA ASN A 392 -0.39 25.39 -5.23
C ASN A 392 0.41 26.70 -4.99
N GLU A 393 0.52 27.56 -6.01
CA GLU A 393 0.81 29.00 -5.77
C GLU A 393 -0.47 29.83 -5.83
#